data_AF-X0SD55-F1
#
_entry.id   AF-X0SD55-F1
#
_cell.length_a   1.000
_cell.length_b   1.000
_cell.length_c   1.000
_cell.angle_alpha   90.00
_cell.angle_beta   90.00
_cell.angle_gamma   90.00
#
_symmetry.space_group_name_H-M   'P 1'
#
loop_
_entity.id
_entity.type
_entity.pdbx_description
1 polymer ?
#
loop_
_entity_poly.entity_id
_entity_poly.type
_entity_poly.pdbx_seq_one_letter_code
_entity_poly.pdbx_strand_id
1 'polypeptide(L)'
;STVVIDDPLLTARPGDQEAERQPLRVVVDSRGRTPPMARVLTGPAQTLVATVEGAPEPWRASLRAAGAEILTFPAVDGRVDLLALLRELAGRDVLSLLVEGGGVMLGGFFDRGLVDKVHAVIAPLIIGAEDAPAAVAGQGAYRMADALRLRDITVERLGDDLLVTGYPDYPQAED
;
A
#
# COMPACT_ATOMS: atom_id res chain seq x y z
N SER A 1 -7.77 0.05 -8.89
CA SER A 1 -6.74 -0.14 -7.84
C SER A 1 -5.50 -0.66 -8.54
N THR A 2 -4.32 -0.50 -7.94
CA THR A 2 -3.02 -0.92 -8.51
C THR A 2 -3.08 -2.34 -9.09
N VAL A 3 -3.66 -3.32 -8.38
CA VAL A 3 -3.82 -4.69 -8.91
C VAL A 3 -4.65 -4.75 -10.21
N VAL A 4 -5.72 -3.97 -10.32
CA VAL A 4 -6.61 -3.99 -11.50
C VAL A 4 -6.02 -3.21 -12.68
N ILE A 5 -5.21 -2.19 -12.41
CA ILE A 5 -4.67 -1.30 -13.44
C ILE A 5 -3.32 -1.83 -13.96
N ASP A 6 -2.44 -2.23 -13.04
CA ASP A 6 -1.05 -2.55 -13.35
C ASP A 6 -0.78 -4.06 -13.45
N ASP A 7 -1.71 -4.89 -12.95
CA ASP A 7 -1.60 -6.35 -12.83
C ASP A 7 -0.18 -6.82 -12.41
N PRO A 8 0.32 -6.35 -11.24
CA PRO A 8 1.69 -6.56 -10.83
C PRO A 8 1.88 -7.97 -10.24
N LEU A 9 3.13 -8.46 -10.29
CA LEU A 9 3.52 -9.66 -9.56
C LEU A 9 3.79 -9.40 -8.07
N LEU A 10 4.32 -8.22 -7.73
CA LEU A 10 4.80 -7.86 -6.39
C LEU A 10 5.77 -8.89 -5.77
N THR A 11 6.63 -9.49 -6.60
CA THR A 11 7.72 -10.38 -6.15
C THR A 11 9.04 -9.64 -6.03
N ALA A 12 9.86 -10.05 -5.06
CA ALA A 12 11.23 -9.55 -4.88
C ALA A 12 12.17 -10.21 -5.91
N ARG A 13 12.87 -9.38 -6.69
CA ARG A 13 13.79 -9.81 -7.75
C ARG A 13 15.13 -9.03 -7.72
N PRO A 14 15.95 -9.15 -6.67
CA PRO A 14 17.22 -8.43 -6.59
C PRO A 14 18.17 -8.88 -7.73
N GLY A 15 18.71 -7.91 -8.49
CA GLY A 15 19.58 -8.21 -9.62
C GLY A 15 18.91 -9.03 -10.73
N ASP A 16 17.60 -8.85 -10.93
CA ASP A 16 16.75 -9.57 -11.88
C ASP A 16 16.62 -11.09 -11.62
N GLN A 17 17.04 -11.55 -10.44
CA GLN A 17 16.89 -12.93 -10.01
C GLN A 17 15.83 -13.05 -8.93
N GLU A 18 15.02 -14.10 -8.98
CA GLU A 18 14.01 -14.33 -7.95
C GLU A 18 14.66 -14.51 -6.58
N ALA A 19 14.19 -13.75 -5.58
CA ALA A 19 14.69 -13.89 -4.22
C ALA A 19 14.32 -15.27 -3.65
N GLU A 20 15.27 -15.90 -2.95
CA GLU A 20 15.07 -17.19 -2.26
C GLU A 20 13.85 -17.17 -1.34
N ARG A 21 13.64 -16.04 -0.65
CA ARG A 21 12.47 -15.79 0.18
C ARG A 21 11.67 -14.63 -0.38
N GLN A 22 10.43 -14.91 -0.77
CA GLN A 22 9.47 -13.90 -1.19
C GLN A 22 8.78 -13.24 0.03
N PRO A 23 8.49 -11.93 -0.03
CA PRO A 23 7.65 -11.28 0.98
C PRO A 23 6.21 -11.76 0.88
N LEU A 24 5.47 -11.70 2.00
CA LEU A 24 4.02 -11.82 1.97
C LEU A 24 3.44 -10.64 1.19
N ARG A 25 2.65 -10.92 0.15
CA ARG A 25 1.91 -9.90 -0.60
C ARG A 25 0.58 -9.64 0.11
N VAL A 26 0.28 -8.38 0.40
CA VAL A 26 -1.00 -7.98 1.02
C VAL A 26 -1.76 -7.10 0.05
N VAL A 27 -2.93 -7.57 -0.41
CA VAL A 27 -3.83 -6.83 -1.29
C VAL A 27 -5.01 -6.32 -0.48
N VAL A 28 -5.18 -5.01 -0.38
CA VAL A 28 -6.34 -4.39 0.26
C VAL A 28 -7.43 -4.13 -0.79
N ASP A 29 -8.55 -4.83 -0.70
CA ASP A 29 -9.67 -4.67 -1.61
C ASP A 29 -11.03 -4.74 -0.93
N SER A 30 -11.52 -3.56 -0.53
CA SER A 30 -12.82 -3.42 0.13
C SER A 30 -14.02 -3.55 -0.81
N ARG A 31 -13.81 -3.57 -2.14
CA ARG A 31 -14.90 -3.51 -3.14
C ARG A 31 -15.00 -4.75 -4.00
N GLY A 32 -14.20 -5.78 -3.75
CA GLY A 32 -14.27 -7.04 -4.48
C GLY A 32 -13.87 -6.92 -5.96
N ARG A 33 -12.85 -6.10 -6.27
CA ARG A 33 -12.45 -5.77 -7.65
C ARG A 33 -11.31 -6.62 -8.18
N THR A 34 -10.54 -7.26 -7.31
CA THR A 34 -9.37 -8.07 -7.67
C THR A 34 -9.86 -9.29 -8.45
N PRO A 35 -9.44 -9.48 -9.71
CA PRO A 35 -9.86 -10.63 -10.49
C PRO A 35 -9.12 -11.89 -10.03
N PRO A 36 -9.73 -13.09 -10.09
CA PRO A 36 -9.08 -14.34 -9.71
C PRO A 36 -7.91 -14.74 -10.61
N MET A 37 -7.75 -14.08 -11.76
CA MET A 37 -6.61 -14.26 -12.68
C MET A 37 -5.49 -13.24 -12.48
N ALA A 38 -5.58 -12.34 -11.48
CA ALA A 38 -4.55 -11.33 -11.24
C ALA A 38 -3.18 -11.98 -10.98
N ARG A 39 -2.13 -11.42 -11.57
CA ARG A 39 -0.76 -11.94 -11.47
C ARG A 39 -0.24 -11.97 -10.04
N VAL A 40 -0.71 -11.07 -9.19
CA VAL A 40 -0.43 -11.04 -7.75
C VAL A 40 -0.94 -12.29 -7.02
N LEU A 41 -1.78 -13.12 -7.63
CA LEU A 41 -2.26 -14.40 -7.06
C LEU A 41 -1.45 -15.60 -7.56
N THR A 42 -0.52 -15.36 -8.48
CA THR A 42 0.29 -16.41 -9.12
C THR A 42 1.71 -16.44 -8.55
N GLY A 43 2.43 -17.51 -8.86
CA GLY A 43 3.84 -17.66 -8.52
C GLY A 43 4.08 -18.08 -7.07
N PRO A 44 5.33 -17.94 -6.60
CA PRO A 44 5.78 -18.58 -5.34
C PRO A 44 5.52 -17.75 -4.09
N ALA A 45 5.20 -16.46 -4.23
CA ALA A 45 4.91 -15.60 -3.09
C ALA A 45 3.49 -15.87 -2.55
N GLN A 46 3.35 -15.94 -1.22
CA GLN A 46 2.02 -16.04 -0.61
C GLN A 46 1.27 -14.71 -0.78
N THR A 47 -0.04 -14.78 -0.96
CA THR A 47 -0.89 -13.59 -1.10
C THR A 47 -2.05 -13.63 -0.12
N LEU A 48 -2.08 -12.62 0.75
CA LEU A 48 -3.19 -12.30 1.62
C LEU A 48 -4.03 -11.21 0.96
N VAL A 49 -5.33 -11.43 0.80
CA VAL A 49 -6.29 -10.41 0.41
C VAL A 49 -7.10 -9.99 1.63
N ALA A 50 -6.90 -8.74 2.04
CA ALA A 50 -7.67 -8.09 3.09
C ALA A 50 -8.90 -7.40 2.49
N THR A 51 -10.09 -7.81 2.94
CA THR A 51 -11.37 -7.27 2.46
C THR A 51 -12.32 -6.97 3.62
N VAL A 52 -13.49 -6.42 3.33
CA VAL A 52 -14.51 -6.15 4.36
C VAL A 52 -15.40 -7.37 4.57
N GLU A 53 -15.96 -7.55 5.77
CA GLU A 53 -16.87 -8.66 6.10
C GLU A 53 -18.04 -8.81 5.11
N GLY A 54 -18.56 -7.68 4.61
CA GLY A 54 -19.64 -7.65 3.61
C GLY A 54 -19.25 -8.03 2.19
N ALA A 55 -18.00 -8.41 1.92
CA ALA A 55 -17.55 -8.75 0.58
C ALA A 55 -18.25 -10.01 0.04
N PRO A 56 -18.67 -10.04 -1.25
CA PRO A 56 -19.42 -11.16 -1.80
C PRO A 56 -18.68 -12.50 -1.66
N GLU A 57 -19.37 -13.52 -1.11
CA GLU A 57 -18.78 -14.86 -0.96
C GLU A 57 -18.34 -15.49 -2.29
N PRO A 58 -19.09 -15.39 -3.41
CA PRO A 58 -18.62 -15.92 -4.69
C PRO A 58 -17.29 -15.32 -5.15
N TRP A 59 -17.07 -14.03 -4.88
CA TRP A 59 -15.81 -13.37 -5.18
C TRP A 59 -14.69 -13.89 -4.28
N ARG A 60 -14.90 -13.94 -2.95
CA ARG A 60 -13.92 -14.48 -1.98
C ARG A 60 -13.56 -15.94 -2.30
N ALA A 61 -14.54 -16.77 -2.65
CA ALA A 61 -14.34 -18.16 -3.06
C ALA A 61 -13.48 -18.27 -4.32
N SER A 62 -13.71 -17.42 -5.32
CA SER A 62 -12.89 -17.42 -6.54
C SER A 62 -11.42 -17.05 -6.28
N LEU A 63 -11.17 -16.14 -5.34
CA LEU A 63 -9.81 -15.79 -4.95
C LEU A 63 -9.12 -16.89 -4.13
N ARG A 64 -9.85 -17.55 -3.21
CA ARG A 64 -9.33 -18.74 -2.51
C ARG A 64 -8.95 -19.85 -3.48
N ALA A 65 -9.79 -20.10 -4.49
CA ALA A 65 -9.51 -21.07 -5.54
C ALA A 65 -8.27 -20.69 -6.39
N ALA A 66 -7.96 -19.40 -6.50
CA ALA A 66 -6.75 -18.88 -7.14
C ALA A 66 -5.51 -18.90 -6.23
N GLY A 67 -5.61 -19.40 -4.99
CA GLY A 67 -4.48 -19.55 -4.06
C GLY A 67 -4.32 -18.40 -3.06
N ALA A 68 -5.26 -17.46 -3.00
CA ALA A 68 -5.22 -16.38 -2.01
C ALA A 68 -5.70 -16.85 -0.63
N GLU A 69 -5.00 -16.42 0.43
CA GLU A 69 -5.60 -16.35 1.76
C GLU A 69 -6.52 -15.13 1.82
N ILE A 70 -7.71 -15.26 2.39
CA ILE A 70 -8.68 -14.16 2.52
C ILE A 70 -8.93 -13.88 3.99
N LEU A 71 -8.72 -12.63 4.41
CA LEU A 71 -9.14 -12.13 5.72
C LEU A 71 -10.16 -11.01 5.56
N THR A 72 -11.16 -11.03 6.42
CA THR A 72 -12.22 -10.01 6.47
C THR A 72 -12.07 -9.15 7.71
N PHE A 73 -12.28 -7.85 7.53
CA PHE A 73 -12.20 -6.85 8.60
C PHE A 73 -13.52 -6.06 8.69
N PRO A 74 -13.80 -5.47 9.85
CA PRO A 74 -14.84 -4.45 9.98
C PRO A 74 -14.62 -3.33 8.96
N ALA A 75 -15.72 -2.78 8.44
CA ALA A 75 -15.67 -1.66 7.52
C ALA A 75 -15.62 -0.33 8.28
N VAL A 76 -14.60 0.49 8.01
CA VAL A 76 -14.52 1.89 8.43
C VAL A 76 -14.69 2.74 7.17
N ASP A 77 -15.79 3.49 7.09
CA ASP A 77 -16.17 4.28 5.91
C ASP A 77 -16.21 3.47 4.60
N GLY A 78 -16.71 2.22 4.69
CA GLY A 78 -16.78 1.30 3.55
C GLY A 78 -15.43 0.76 3.07
N ARG A 79 -14.38 0.89 3.90
CA ARG A 79 -13.01 0.43 3.63
C ARG A 79 -12.54 -0.53 4.71
N VAL A 80 -11.50 -1.31 4.41
CA VAL A 80 -10.81 -2.15 5.39
C VAL A 80 -10.21 -1.24 6.47
N ASP A 81 -10.43 -1.59 7.75
CA ASP A 81 -9.74 -0.97 8.86
C ASP A 81 -8.24 -1.29 8.80
N LEU A 82 -7.43 -0.27 8.47
CA LEU A 82 -5.98 -0.41 8.34
C LEU A 82 -5.30 -0.72 9.67
N LEU A 83 -5.80 -0.20 10.80
CA LEU A 83 -5.21 -0.51 12.10
C LEU A 83 -5.45 -1.96 12.48
N ALA A 84 -6.66 -2.48 12.22
CA ALA A 84 -6.96 -3.90 12.43
C ALA A 84 -6.10 -4.79 11.53
N LEU A 85 -5.90 -4.42 10.26
CA LEU A 85 -5.01 -5.12 9.34
C LEU A 85 -3.56 -5.12 9.84
N LEU A 86 -3.03 -3.97 10.28
CA LEU A 86 -1.66 -3.91 10.80
C LEU A 86 -1.47 -4.74 12.07
N ARG A 87 -2.47 -4.80 12.96
CA ARG A 87 -2.45 -5.68 14.15
C ARG A 87 -2.43 -7.16 13.77
N GLU A 88 -3.23 -7.55 12.78
CA GLU A 88 -3.23 -8.92 12.26
C GLU A 88 -1.87 -9.29 11.65
N LEU A 89 -1.27 -8.38 10.88
CA LEU A 89 0.06 -8.58 10.30
C LEU A 89 1.14 -8.67 11.39
N ALA A 90 1.08 -7.84 12.42
CA ALA A 90 1.98 -7.91 13.56
C ALA A 90 1.86 -9.25 14.30
N GLY A 91 0.64 -9.79 14.48
CA GLY A 91 0.41 -11.12 15.05
C GLY A 91 0.96 -12.28 14.22
N ARG A 92 1.36 -12.02 12.97
CA ARG A 92 2.02 -12.96 12.05
C ARG A 92 3.53 -12.73 11.94
N ASP A 93 4.11 -11.98 12.88
CA ASP A 93 5.53 -11.59 12.89
C ASP A 93 5.95 -10.79 11.64
N VAL A 94 5.02 -10.08 10.99
CA VAL A 94 5.35 -9.14 9.92
C VAL A 94 5.83 -7.84 10.53
N LEU A 95 7.16 -7.69 10.61
CA LEU A 95 7.80 -6.55 11.28
C LEU A 95 7.94 -5.30 10.40
N SER A 96 7.82 -5.44 9.08
CA SER A 96 7.98 -4.34 8.13
C SER A 96 7.05 -4.51 6.94
N LEU A 97 6.43 -3.41 6.50
CA LEU A 97 5.63 -3.35 5.29
C LEU A 97 6.21 -2.31 4.33
N LEU A 98 6.36 -2.69 3.06
CA LEU A 98 6.50 -1.74 1.98
C LEU A 98 5.10 -1.47 1.41
N VAL A 99 4.57 -0.28 1.65
CA VAL A 99 3.23 0.10 1.17
C VAL A 99 3.37 0.79 -0.18
N GLU A 100 2.95 0.11 -1.23
CA GLU A 100 2.83 0.65 -2.58
C GLU A 100 1.34 0.76 -2.97
N GLY A 101 1.02 1.74 -3.80
CA GLY A 101 -0.32 1.86 -4.38
C GLY A 101 -0.69 3.28 -4.77
N GLY A 102 -1.92 3.45 -5.23
CA GLY A 102 -2.44 4.78 -5.58
C GLY A 102 -2.61 5.70 -4.36
N GLY A 103 -2.68 7.01 -4.60
CA GLY A 103 -2.68 8.03 -3.55
C GLY A 103 -3.78 7.88 -2.49
N VAL A 104 -4.89 7.21 -2.79
CA VAL A 104 -5.94 6.90 -1.80
C VAL A 104 -5.48 5.90 -0.72
N MET A 105 -4.67 4.91 -1.09
CA MET A 105 -4.12 3.95 -0.14
C MET A 105 -3.07 4.63 0.74
N LEU A 106 -2.11 5.31 0.11
CA LEU A 106 -1.06 6.07 0.81
C LEU A 106 -1.66 7.15 1.71
N GLY A 107 -2.64 7.89 1.22
CA GLY A 107 -3.42 8.85 1.98
C GLY A 107 -4.07 8.27 3.23
N GLY A 108 -4.67 7.08 3.12
CA GLY A 108 -5.27 6.39 4.25
C GLY A 108 -4.28 6.05 5.37
N PHE A 109 -3.01 5.77 5.03
CA PHE A 109 -1.93 5.58 6.01
C PHE A 109 -1.46 6.92 6.61
N PHE A 110 -1.25 7.94 5.79
CA PHE A 110 -0.83 9.27 6.26
C PHE A 110 -1.86 9.92 7.19
N ASP A 111 -3.14 9.91 6.79
CA ASP A 111 -4.25 10.48 7.58
C ASP A 111 -4.39 9.83 8.96
N ARG A 112 -3.83 8.62 9.16
CA ARG A 112 -3.89 7.85 10.41
C ARG A 112 -2.57 7.81 11.18
N GLY A 113 -1.53 8.48 10.70
CA GLY A 113 -0.23 8.46 11.37
C GLY A 113 0.50 7.11 11.30
N LEU A 114 0.25 6.30 10.26
CA LEU A 114 0.73 4.92 10.17
C LEU A 114 2.01 4.75 9.32
N VAL A 115 2.66 5.84 8.91
CA VAL A 115 3.85 5.79 8.05
C VAL A 115 5.09 6.11 8.86
N ASP A 116 5.97 5.14 9.04
CA ASP A 116 7.25 5.39 9.74
C ASP A 116 8.28 6.07 8.84
N LYS A 117 8.37 5.65 7.57
CA LYS A 117 9.39 6.11 6.62
C LYS A 117 8.84 6.30 5.22
N VAL A 118 9.28 7.35 4.56
CA VAL A 118 8.93 7.67 3.18
C VAL A 118 10.11 7.38 2.25
N HIS A 119 9.80 6.79 1.10
CA HIS A 119 10.67 6.68 -0.07
C HIS A 119 9.92 7.29 -1.26
N ALA A 120 10.26 8.53 -1.62
CA ALA A 120 9.63 9.25 -2.73
C ALA A 120 10.58 9.28 -3.93
N VAL A 121 10.20 8.60 -5.02
CA VAL A 121 10.93 8.63 -6.29
C VAL A 121 10.34 9.71 -7.19
N ILE A 122 11.16 10.65 -7.65
CA ILE A 122 10.78 11.79 -8.46
C ILE A 122 11.52 11.72 -9.80
N ALA A 123 10.78 11.47 -10.87
CA ALA A 123 11.30 11.50 -12.23
C ALA A 123 11.29 12.94 -12.80
N PRO A 124 12.24 13.30 -13.69
CA PRO A 124 12.26 14.60 -14.37
C PRO A 124 11.22 14.68 -15.51
N LEU A 125 9.97 14.32 -15.22
CA LEU A 125 8.86 14.25 -16.17
C LEU A 125 7.71 15.16 -15.77
N ILE A 126 7.09 15.81 -16.75
CA ILE A 126 5.91 16.67 -16.56
C ILE A 126 4.72 16.04 -17.26
N ILE A 127 3.77 15.51 -16.48
CA ILE A 127 2.56 14.85 -17.02
C ILE A 127 1.46 15.89 -17.29
N GLY A 128 1.25 16.85 -16.38
CA GLY A 128 0.10 17.77 -16.42
C GLY A 128 -1.23 17.05 -16.13
N ALA A 129 -2.34 17.66 -16.57
CA ALA A 129 -3.74 17.27 -16.35
C ALA A 129 -4.38 17.69 -15.02
N GLU A 130 -5.63 18.15 -15.11
CA GLU A 130 -6.45 18.58 -13.96
C GLU A 130 -6.79 17.40 -13.04
N ASP A 131 -7.17 16.26 -13.63
CA ASP A 131 -7.54 15.04 -12.90
C ASP A 131 -6.38 14.04 -12.74
N ALA A 132 -5.13 14.52 -12.82
CA ALA A 132 -3.97 13.66 -12.62
C ALA A 132 -4.00 13.05 -11.20
N PRO A 133 -3.73 11.74 -11.03
CA PRO A 133 -3.73 11.12 -9.72
C PRO A 133 -2.69 11.76 -8.79
N ALA A 134 -3.11 12.19 -7.60
CA ALA A 134 -2.20 12.65 -6.57
C ALA A 134 -1.35 11.49 -6.02
N ALA A 135 -0.08 11.77 -5.70
CA ALA A 135 0.82 10.81 -5.06
C ALA A 135 0.29 10.39 -3.68
N VAL A 136 -0.25 11.34 -2.91
CA VAL A 136 -0.96 11.12 -1.64
C VAL A 136 -2.28 11.86 -1.72
N ALA A 137 -3.39 11.13 -1.62
CA ALA A 137 -4.74 11.67 -1.54
C ALA A 137 -5.22 11.63 -0.07
N GLY A 138 -6.53 11.80 0.17
CA GLY A 138 -7.10 11.70 1.51
C GLY A 138 -7.55 13.07 2.05
N GLN A 139 -7.58 13.21 3.37
CA GLN A 139 -7.96 14.47 4.03
C GLN A 139 -6.88 15.53 3.83
N GLY A 140 -5.61 15.13 3.99
CA GLY A 140 -4.48 16.04 3.81
C GLY A 140 -4.49 17.22 4.78
N ALA A 141 -3.56 18.17 4.56
CA ALA A 141 -3.46 19.39 5.34
C ALA A 141 -4.14 20.56 4.61
N TYR A 142 -5.00 21.30 5.32
CA TYR A 142 -5.63 22.50 4.76
C TYR A 142 -4.69 23.71 4.72
N ARG A 143 -3.79 23.84 5.70
CA ARG A 143 -2.77 24.90 5.77
C ARG A 143 -1.38 24.28 5.73
N MET A 144 -0.42 25.01 5.17
CA MET A 144 0.99 24.58 5.13
C MET A 144 1.61 24.35 6.51
N ALA A 145 1.11 25.06 7.54
CA ALA A 145 1.56 24.86 8.92
C ALA A 145 1.10 23.50 9.50
N ASP A 146 0.01 22.94 8.98
CA ASP A 146 -0.55 21.65 9.40
C ASP A 146 0.02 20.48 8.56
N ALA A 147 0.84 20.77 7.54
CA ALA A 147 1.40 19.75 6.65
C ALA A 147 2.52 18.96 7.34
N LEU A 148 2.51 17.64 7.16
CA LEU A 148 3.55 16.76 7.65
C LEU A 148 4.89 17.10 7.00
N ARG A 149 5.89 17.35 7.83
CA ARG A 149 7.28 17.53 7.41
C ARG A 149 7.99 16.18 7.49
N LEU A 150 8.92 15.95 6.57
CA LEU A 150 9.88 14.87 6.72
C LEU A 150 11.11 15.38 7.47
N ARG A 151 11.61 14.56 8.39
CA ARG A 151 12.86 14.75 9.12
C ARG A 151 13.92 13.81 8.58
N ASP A 152 15.18 14.09 8.93
CA ASP A 152 16.34 13.24 8.62
C ASP A 152 16.41 12.87 7.12
N ILE A 153 16.20 13.89 6.28
CA ILE A 153 16.02 13.71 4.85
C ILE A 153 17.35 13.33 4.18
N THR A 154 17.30 12.29 3.34
CA THR A 154 18.36 11.99 2.36
C THR A 154 17.85 12.20 0.94
N VAL A 155 18.75 12.60 0.04
CA VAL A 155 18.46 12.72 -1.40
C VAL A 155 19.55 12.01 -2.17
N GLU A 156 19.15 11.05 -3.00
CA GLU A 156 20.04 10.20 -3.80
C GLU A 156 19.60 10.23 -5.27
N ARG A 157 20.53 10.13 -6.21
CA ARG A 157 20.18 9.95 -7.63
C ARG A 157 19.99 8.46 -7.91
N LEU A 158 18.88 8.11 -8.57
CA LEU A 158 18.61 6.77 -9.10
C LEU A 158 18.55 6.85 -10.63
N GLY A 159 19.71 6.70 -11.28
CA GLY A 159 19.82 7.00 -12.71
C GLY A 159 19.51 8.48 -12.98
N ASP A 160 18.43 8.74 -13.71
CA ASP A 160 17.94 10.09 -14.01
C ASP A 160 16.92 10.63 -12.98
N ASP A 161 16.44 9.76 -12.09
CA ASP A 161 15.46 10.09 -11.06
C ASP A 161 16.12 10.51 -9.74
N LEU A 162 15.33 11.09 -8.83
CA LEU A 162 15.72 11.39 -7.47
C LEU A 162 14.95 10.50 -6.48
N LEU A 163 15.65 9.90 -5.53
CA LEU A 163 15.05 9.29 -4.35
C LEU A 163 15.20 10.24 -3.17
N VAL A 164 14.07 10.70 -2.63
CA VAL A 164 14.01 11.42 -1.36
C VAL A 164 13.54 10.45 -0.28
N THR A 165 14.32 10.26 0.78
CA THR A 165 13.88 9.48 1.95
C THR A 165 13.83 10.33 3.20
N GLY A 166 12.97 9.96 4.15
CA GLY A 166 12.84 10.66 5.43
C GLY A 166 11.75 10.08 6.30
N TYR A 167 11.62 10.61 7.52
CA TYR A 167 10.65 10.13 8.52
C TYR A 167 9.60 11.21 8.78
N PRO A 168 8.29 10.91 8.73
CA PRO A 168 7.26 11.89 9.04
C PRO A 168 7.37 12.43 10.46
N ASP A 169 7.18 13.74 10.61
CA ASP A 169 7.07 14.42 11.89
C ASP A 169 5.59 14.52 12.28
N TYR A 170 5.10 13.49 12.97
CA TYR A 170 3.74 13.51 13.48
C TYR A 170 3.64 14.40 14.71
N PRO A 171 2.58 15.21 14.85
CA PRO A 171 2.28 15.88 16.11
C PRO A 171 2.26 14.83 17.23
N GLN A 172 3.03 15.06 18.29
CA GLN A 172 2.94 14.23 19.49
C GLN A 172 1.49 14.29 19.98
N ALA A 173 0.88 13.14 20.26
CA ALA A 173 -0.40 13.14 20.95
C ALA A 173 -0.18 13.84 22.30
N GLU A 174 -0.99 14.86 22.60
CA GLU A 174 -1.05 15.37 23.98
C GLU A 174 -1.60 14.23 24.85
N ASP A 175 -0.82 13.80 25.84
CA ASP A 175 -1.22 12.81 26.85
C ASP A 175 -2.47 13.24 27.66
#